data_AF-A0A835B7W3-F1
#
_entry.id   AF-A0A835B7W3-F1
#
_cell.length_a   1.000
_cell.length_b   1.000
_cell.length_c   1.000
_cell.angle_alpha   90.00
_cell.angle_beta   90.00
_cell.angle_gamma   90.00
#
_symmetry.space_group_name_H-M   'P 1'
#
loop_
_entity.id
_entity.type
_entity.pdbx_description
1 polymer ?
#
loop_
_entity_poly.entity_id
_entity_poly.type
_entity_poly.pdbx_seq_one_letter_code
_entity_poly.pdbx_strand_id
1 'polypeptide(L)'
;MADAAGKSKLSSEGKKMVRVQQEYIDGLLARRPIKPFPFIPEEIIQRQDPKEQEETRALQAMIAAHIKVVRDEEEDILEQYRVKGYAETEVEVEDNEE
;
A
#
# COMPACT_ATOMS: atom_id res chain seq x y z
N MET A 1 -32.92 -35.63 2.36
CA MET A 1 -33.01 -34.37 3.12
C MET A 1 -31.62 -33.77 3.18
N ALA A 2 -31.56 -32.46 2.96
CA ALA A 2 -30.48 -31.73 2.31
C ALA A 2 -29.19 -31.54 3.14
N ASP A 3 -28.21 -31.11 2.35
CA ASP A 3 -26.78 -30.94 2.55
C ASP A 3 -26.26 -30.23 3.81
N ALA A 4 -25.00 -30.56 4.03
CA ALA A 4 -24.14 -30.23 5.15
C ALA A 4 -23.80 -28.73 5.24
N ALA A 5 -23.85 -28.25 6.48
CA ALA A 5 -22.88 -27.37 7.12
C ALA A 5 -22.22 -26.32 6.21
N GLY A 6 -22.92 -25.20 6.02
CA GLY A 6 -22.30 -23.95 5.65
C GLY A 6 -21.25 -23.59 6.71
N LYS A 7 -19.97 -23.72 6.34
CA LYS A 7 -18.85 -23.23 7.13
C LYS A 7 -18.92 -21.71 7.15
N SER A 8 -19.50 -21.15 8.20
CA SER A 8 -19.31 -19.76 8.57
C SER A 8 -17.81 -19.54 8.74
N LYS A 9 -17.20 -18.84 7.79
CA LYS A 9 -15.86 -18.25 7.96
C LYS A 9 -15.97 -17.35 9.18
N LEU A 10 -15.19 -17.67 10.22
CA LEU A 10 -14.94 -16.75 11.32
C LEU A 10 -14.36 -15.47 10.71
N SER A 11 -15.17 -14.41 10.67
CA SER A 11 -14.67 -13.04 10.59
C SER A 11 -14.12 -12.72 11.97
N SER A 12 -12.80 -12.81 12.13
CA SER A 12 -12.12 -12.08 13.19
C SER A 12 -12.44 -10.60 13.01
N GLU A 13 -12.89 -9.95 14.08
CA GLU A 13 -13.35 -8.56 14.13
C GLU A 13 -12.66 -7.64 13.12
N GLY A 14 -13.48 -7.03 12.24
CA GLY A 14 -13.17 -5.81 11.52
C GLY A 14 -12.40 -5.90 10.20
N LYS A 15 -11.98 -7.06 9.68
CA LYS A 15 -11.21 -7.12 8.42
C LYS A 15 -11.77 -8.09 7.38
N LYS A 16 -11.92 -7.63 6.13
CA LYS A 16 -12.34 -8.46 4.99
C LYS A 16 -11.41 -8.32 3.80
N MET A 17 -11.25 -9.39 3.04
CA MET A 17 -10.58 -9.34 1.74
C MET A 17 -11.57 -8.85 0.67
N VAL A 18 -11.19 -7.84 -0.09
CA VAL A 18 -11.95 -7.32 -1.23
C VAL A 18 -11.14 -7.40 -2.49
N ARG A 19 -11.81 -7.71 -3.59
CA ARG A 19 -11.18 -7.70 -4.91
C ARG A 19 -10.82 -6.27 -5.31
N VAL A 20 -9.58 -6.09 -5.75
CA VAL A 20 -9.09 -4.83 -6.29
C VAL A 20 -9.75 -4.56 -7.64
N GLN A 21 -10.17 -3.32 -7.87
CA GLN A 21 -10.79 -2.91 -9.14
C GLN A 21 -9.80 -3.03 -10.30
N GLN A 22 -10.28 -3.50 -11.46
CA GLN A 22 -9.41 -3.73 -12.61
C GLN A 22 -8.79 -2.43 -13.13
N GLU A 23 -9.54 -1.33 -13.09
CA GLU A 23 -9.10 0.00 -13.49
C GLU A 23 -7.90 0.48 -12.65
N TYR A 24 -7.86 0.11 -11.37
CA TYR A 24 -6.73 0.41 -10.50
C TYR A 24 -5.48 -0.39 -10.91
N ILE A 25 -5.63 -1.70 -11.16
CA ILE A 25 -4.56 -2.57 -11.64
C ILE A 25 -4.00 -2.07 -12.98
N ASP A 26 -4.87 -1.71 -13.91
CA ASP A 26 -4.49 -1.17 -15.22
C ASP A 26 -3.71 0.15 -15.06
N GLY A 27 -4.14 1.00 -14.13
CA GLY A 27 -3.42 2.23 -13.76
C GLY A 27 -2.03 1.95 -13.20
N LEU A 28 -1.88 0.95 -12.33
CA LEU A 28 -0.58 0.55 -11.79
C LEU A 28 0.36 0.00 -12.88
N LEU A 29 -0.17 -0.78 -13.82
CA LEU A 29 0.59 -1.30 -14.96
C LEU A 29 1.06 -0.17 -15.89
N ALA A 30 0.18 0.78 -16.21
CA ALA A 30 0.48 1.90 -17.12
C ALA A 30 1.50 2.90 -16.55
N ARG A 31 1.61 3.01 -15.23
CA ARG A 31 2.53 3.94 -14.55
C ARG A 31 4.00 3.48 -14.50
N ARG A 32 4.31 2.28 -15.00
CA ARG A 32 5.66 1.69 -14.92
C ARG A 32 6.58 2.17 -16.04
N PRO A 33 7.89 2.38 -15.76
CA PRO A 33 8.54 2.27 -14.46
C PRO A 33 8.26 3.48 -13.55
N ILE A 34 8.11 3.23 -12.24
CA ILE A 34 7.90 4.30 -11.27
C ILE A 34 9.20 5.11 -11.11
N LYS A 35 9.10 6.43 -11.29
CA LYS A 35 10.25 7.32 -11.07
C LYS A 35 10.59 7.40 -9.57
N PRO A 36 11.88 7.51 -9.18
CA PRO A 36 12.25 7.79 -7.80
C PRO A 36 11.59 9.08 -7.32
N PHE A 37 11.19 9.12 -6.05
CA PHE A 37 10.74 10.36 -5.43
C PHE A 37 11.90 11.36 -5.38
N PRO A 38 11.69 12.63 -5.76
CA PRO A 38 12.76 13.62 -5.73
C PRO A 38 13.11 13.95 -4.28
N PHE A 39 14.27 13.47 -3.83
CA PHE A 39 14.85 13.91 -2.56
C PHE A 39 15.62 15.21 -2.75
N ILE A 40 15.64 16.03 -1.69
CA ILE A 40 16.58 17.15 -1.55
C ILE A 40 17.98 16.55 -1.50
N PRO A 41 18.89 16.91 -2.42
CA PRO A 41 20.26 16.43 -2.42
C PRO A 41 21.00 16.79 -1.13
N GLU A 42 21.89 15.91 -0.67
CA GLU A 42 22.66 16.11 0.56
C GLU A 42 23.51 17.39 0.50
N GLU A 43 23.99 17.78 -0.68
CA GLU A 43 24.75 19.02 -0.88
C GLU A 43 23.91 20.28 -0.62
N ILE A 44 22.58 20.19 -0.72
CA ILE A 44 21.66 21.26 -0.36
C ILE A 44 21.37 21.21 1.14
N ILE A 45 21.18 20.02 1.71
CA ILE A 45 20.97 19.84 3.15
C ILE A 45 22.16 20.41 3.94
N GLN A 46 23.40 20.12 3.52
CA GLN A 46 24.61 20.61 4.19
C GLN A 46 24.74 22.16 4.22
N ARG A 47 23.97 22.88 3.40
CA ARG A 47 23.95 24.36 3.39
C ARG A 47 22.98 24.95 4.41
N GLN A 48 22.13 24.13 5.01
CA GLN A 48 21.17 24.55 6.04
C GLN A 48 21.85 24.63 7.41
N ASP A 49 21.18 25.29 8.36
CA ASP A 49 21.62 25.31 9.76
C ASP A 49 21.64 23.89 10.35
N PRO A 50 22.59 23.53 11.24
CA PRO A 50 22.76 22.15 11.72
C PRO A 50 21.48 21.49 12.24
N LYS A 51 20.63 22.26 12.91
CA LYS A 51 19.33 21.79 13.41
C LYS A 51 18.37 21.43 12.26
N GLU A 52 18.30 22.27 11.23
CA GLU A 52 17.46 22.05 10.05
C GLU A 52 17.95 20.85 9.22
N GLN A 53 19.26 20.57 9.23
CA GLN A 53 19.81 19.40 8.54
C GLN A 53 19.24 18.09 9.11
N GLU A 54 19.23 17.96 10.43
CA GLU A 54 18.69 16.78 11.11
C GLU A 54 17.19 16.64 10.86
N GLU A 55 16.44 17.74 11.01
CA GLU A 55 15.00 17.77 10.73
C GLU A 55 14.69 17.39 9.27
N THR A 56 15.45 17.91 8.31
CA THR A 56 15.28 17.61 6.88
C THR A 56 15.58 16.14 6.58
N ARG A 57 16.67 15.58 7.13
CA ARG A 57 17.00 14.15 6.96
C ARG A 57 15.94 13.24 7.57
N ALA A 58 15.46 13.57 8.76
CA ALA A 58 14.40 12.81 9.44
C ALA A 58 13.10 12.83 8.61
N LEU A 59 12.71 14.00 8.09
CA LEU A 59 11.53 14.14 7.25
C LEU A 59 11.65 13.33 5.96
N GLN A 60 12.80 13.38 5.29
CA GLN A 60 13.05 12.58 4.09
C GLN A 60 12.97 11.09 4.36
N ALA A 61 13.58 10.62 5.46
CA ALA A 61 13.53 9.21 5.84
C ALA A 61 12.09 8.75 6.12
N MET A 62 11.29 9.57 6.81
CA MET A 62 9.88 9.28 7.06
C MET A 62 9.08 9.20 5.76
N ILE A 63 9.25 10.16 4.85
CA ILE A 63 8.59 10.16 3.54
C ILE A 63 9.02 8.93 2.72
N ALA A 64 10.31 8.61 2.72
CA ALA A 64 10.85 7.44 2.01
C ALA A 64 10.23 6.14 2.52
N ALA A 65 10.08 6.00 3.85
CA ALA A 65 9.44 4.83 4.45
C ALA A 65 7.97 4.72 4.04
N HIS A 66 7.23 5.83 4.06
CA HIS A 66 5.82 5.82 3.66
C HIS A 66 5.64 5.48 2.17
N ILE A 67 6.47 6.07 1.29
CA ILE A 67 6.45 5.74 -0.13
C ILE A 67 6.79 4.27 -0.37
N LYS A 68 7.73 3.71 0.41
CA LYS A 68 8.09 2.30 0.32
C LYS A 68 6.91 1.41 0.67
N VAL A 69 6.18 1.68 1.76
CA VAL A 69 4.99 0.90 2.15
C VAL A 69 3.98 0.85 1.00
N VAL A 70 3.63 2.01 0.44
CA VAL A 70 2.68 2.09 -0.69
C VAL A 70 3.18 1.32 -1.90
N ARG A 71 4.48 1.42 -2.22
CA ARG A 71 5.07 0.67 -3.34
C ARG A 71 5.04 -0.84 -3.10
N ASP A 72 5.37 -1.28 -1.89
CA ASP A 72 5.37 -2.70 -1.54
C ASP A 72 3.94 -3.28 -1.66
N GLU A 73 2.91 -2.51 -1.25
CA GLU A 73 1.50 -2.87 -1.44
C GLU A 73 1.08 -2.91 -2.92
N GLU A 74 1.45 -1.91 -3.72
CA GLU A 74 1.19 -1.90 -5.17
C GLU A 74 1.89 -3.07 -5.88
N GLU A 75 3.10 -3.42 -5.45
CA GLU A 75 3.86 -4.55 -5.98
C GLU A 75 3.17 -5.88 -5.69
N ASP A 76 2.70 -6.07 -4.46
CA ASP A 76 1.94 -7.27 -4.08
C ASP A 76 0.66 -7.42 -4.92
N ILE A 77 -0.09 -6.34 -5.13
CA ILE A 77 -1.27 -6.33 -6.00
C ILE A 77 -0.90 -6.78 -7.41
N LEU A 78 0.17 -6.25 -7.99
CA LEU A 78 0.61 -6.60 -9.34
C LEU A 78 1.14 -8.03 -9.42
N GLU A 79 1.83 -8.52 -8.39
CA GLU A 79 2.30 -9.90 -8.32
C GLU A 79 1.13 -10.88 -8.24
N GLN A 80 0.17 -10.63 -7.35
CA GLN A 80 -1.07 -11.39 -7.28
C GLN A 80 -1.80 -11.42 -8.62
N TYR A 81 -1.93 -10.27 -9.29
CA TYR A 81 -2.57 -10.18 -10.60
C TYR A 81 -1.86 -11.02 -11.67
N ARG A 82 -0.52 -11.01 -11.72
CA ARG A 82 0.26 -11.81 -12.68
C ARG A 82 0.07 -13.31 -12.48
N VAL A 83 -0.11 -13.75 -11.23
CA VAL A 83 -0.27 -15.18 -10.89
C VAL A 83 -1.71 -15.65 -11.06
N LYS A 84 -2.69 -14.86 -10.60
CA LYS A 84 -4.10 -15.27 -10.46
C LYS A 84 -5.02 -14.69 -11.54
N GLY A 85 -4.60 -13.63 -12.24
CA GLY A 85 -5.46 -12.82 -13.11
C GLY A 85 -6.36 -11.82 -12.37
N TYR A 86 -6.19 -11.70 -11.05
CA TYR A 86 -6.87 -10.74 -10.17
C TYR A 86 -6.05 -10.52 -8.88
N ALA A 87 -6.38 -9.48 -8.11
CA ALA A 87 -5.78 -9.21 -6.81
C ALA A 87 -6.85 -8.93 -5.75
N GLU A 88 -6.53 -9.20 -4.48
CA GLU A 88 -7.37 -8.92 -3.32
C GLU A 88 -6.56 -8.15 -2.27
N THR A 89 -7.18 -7.20 -1.59
CA THR A 89 -6.60 -6.45 -0.48
C THR A 89 -7.48 -6.56 0.76
N GLU A 90 -6.86 -6.51 1.92
CA GLU A 90 -7.56 -6.43 3.20
C GLU A 90 -8.08 -5.01 3.42
N VAL A 91 -9.34 -4.87 3.82
CA VAL A 91 -9.95 -3.59 4.21
C VAL A 91 -10.58 -3.71 5.58
N GLU A 92 -10.43 -2.67 6.38
CA GLU A 92 -11.11 -2.54 7.65
C GLU A 92 -12.59 -2.20 7.41
N VAL A 93 -13.48 -2.91 8.09
CA VAL A 93 -14.92 -2.69 8.08
C VAL A 93 -15.27 -2.20 9.47
N GLU A 94 -15.67 -0.94 9.57
CA GLU A 94 -16.32 -0.45 10.77
C GLU A 94 -17.72 -1.09 10.83
N ASP A 95 -17.96 -1.90 11.86
CA ASP A 95 -19.29 -2.36 12.22
C ASP A 95 -20.09 -1.15 12.71
N ASN A 96 -20.67 -0.40 11.77
CA ASN A 96 -21.68 0.58 12.08
C ASN A 96 -22.99 -0.18 12.37
N GLU A 97 -23.12 -0.68 13.59
CA GLU A 97 -24.38 -1.21 14.13
C GLU A 97 -25.41 -0.05 14.17
N GLU A 98 -26.40 -0.09 13.27
CA GLU A 98 -27.65 0.70 13.39
C GLU A 98 -28.56 0.15 14.50
#